data_AF-A0A0E0RK69-F1
#
_entry.id   AF-A0A0E0RK69-F1
#
_cell.length_a   1.000
_cell.length_b   1.000
_cell.length_c   1.000
_cell.angle_alpha   90.00
_cell.angle_beta   90.00
_cell.angle_gamma   90.00
#
_symmetry.space_group_name_H-M   'P 1'
#
loop_
_entity.id
_entity.type
_entity.pdbx_description
1 polymer ?
#
loop_
_entity_poly.entity_id
_entity_poly.type
_entity_poly.pdbx_seq_one_letter_code
_entity_poly.pdbx_strand_id
1 'polypeptide(L)'
;MYGCVIGVQRGRTVEVVDTSDILLDTDPGTLDRDLLKKKLETYKKAFPGLAILGWYSIDTHVTNTDMETNQALMDASGTTFYLLFNPAMNLSLKDLPVTIYEKEAERISLDHTCPVVSDVSVPPLVGKGQHANIMQTSGFKLMLFEIPSGFAMFEVSQELIARPKDIWARFAYQDDITNVIVTLGSIQIHNKSVARDIIVGPGDELKEFILSFCTHNYLIVQDVELKDVIEKKLNIYCYCNPTVVGELTWGLNYVLHKLLPQEQSLTHEPYLPLSKAMSKQIKEYGFKISPREIDREFLRAMSFLNYLGYMSERYSLLLDHLFGQYRKNNMSDIEFAKSIASHLHSSEGIVPRDERYTRAEIMEFIDFIIAAPENRSRTLSFLRRIEAASIDDSPPPPSLPGGMGVSLLKRLRLDWITVCCLGCAVALYPFYRRV
;
A
#
# COMPACT_ATOMS: atom_id res chain seq x y z
N MET A 1 18.18 32.58 -2.28
CA MET A 1 17.51 33.06 -1.04
C MET A 1 16.62 31.94 -0.54
N TYR A 2 16.53 31.73 0.78
CA TYR A 2 15.87 30.57 1.38
C TYR A 2 14.86 30.99 2.44
N GLY A 3 13.74 30.26 2.54
CA GLY A 3 12.76 30.48 3.59
C GLY A 3 11.92 29.25 3.93
N CYS A 4 11.28 29.27 5.10
CA CYS A 4 10.30 28.27 5.51
C CYS A 4 8.90 28.67 5.07
N VAL A 5 8.09 27.66 4.78
CA VAL A 5 6.65 27.78 4.53
C VAL A 5 5.91 27.37 5.79
N ILE A 6 5.16 28.30 6.37
CA ILE A 6 4.43 28.13 7.62
C ILE A 6 2.94 28.10 7.31
N GLY A 7 2.23 27.13 7.87
CA GLY A 7 0.82 26.98 7.56
C GLY A 7 0.12 25.90 8.35
N VAL A 8 -1.06 25.55 7.86
CA VAL A 8 -1.85 24.42 8.37
C VAL A 8 -2.05 23.43 7.24
N GLN A 9 -1.77 22.16 7.51
CA GLN A 9 -2.10 21.07 6.61
C GLN A 9 -3.37 20.38 7.09
N ARG A 10 -4.38 20.29 6.21
CA ARG A 10 -5.62 19.54 6.44
C ARG A 10 -5.79 18.54 5.30
N GLY A 11 -5.43 17.29 5.54
CA GLY A 11 -5.39 16.27 4.49
C GLY A 11 -4.38 16.66 3.38
N ARG A 12 -4.87 16.78 2.14
CA ARG A 12 -4.05 17.22 0.98
C ARG A 12 -4.07 18.73 0.72
N THR A 13 -4.80 19.49 1.53
CA THR A 13 -4.85 20.94 1.41
C THR A 13 -3.82 21.56 2.33
N VAL A 14 -2.89 22.31 1.73
CA VAL A 14 -1.86 23.08 2.41
C VAL A 14 -2.29 24.54 2.37
N GLU A 15 -2.66 25.08 3.52
CA GLU A 15 -2.94 26.52 3.68
C GLU A 15 -1.65 27.21 4.15
N VAL A 16 -1.00 27.95 3.26
CA VAL A 16 0.18 28.75 3.60
C VAL A 16 -0.30 30.03 4.28
N VAL A 17 0.07 30.19 5.55
CA VAL A 17 -0.33 31.33 6.38
C VAL A 17 0.77 32.39 6.40
N ASP A 18 2.03 31.97 6.42
CA ASP A 18 3.19 32.88 6.45
C ASP A 18 4.45 32.24 5.83
N THR A 19 5.44 33.08 5.53
CA THR A 19 6.77 32.67 5.08
C THR A 19 7.84 33.40 5.88
N SER A 20 8.83 32.68 6.39
CA SER A 20 9.95 33.29 7.11
C SER A 20 11.26 33.02 6.38
N ASP A 21 12.09 34.04 6.23
CA ASP A 21 13.43 33.87 5.69
C ASP A 21 14.28 33.01 6.62
N ILE A 22 14.96 32.03 6.03
CA ILE A 22 16.04 31.28 6.66
C ILE A 22 17.30 32.03 6.26
N LEU A 23 17.87 32.77 7.22
CA LEU A 23 19.21 33.33 7.06
C LEU A 23 20.19 32.14 7.08
N LEU A 24 20.74 31.79 5.91
CA LEU A 24 21.95 30.96 5.84
C LEU A 24 23.14 31.81 6.31
N ASP A 25 24.05 31.20 7.05
CA ASP A 25 25.28 31.88 7.45
C ASP A 25 26.19 32.10 6.23
N THR A 26 26.96 33.19 6.28
CA THR A 26 27.95 33.53 5.26
C THR A 26 29.07 32.49 5.23
N ASP A 27 29.19 31.79 4.10
CA ASP A 27 30.31 30.96 3.59
C ASP A 27 30.88 29.85 4.52
N PRO A 28 30.77 28.53 4.19
CA PRO A 28 30.29 27.91 2.97
C PRO A 28 28.93 27.22 3.19
N GLY A 29 27.83 27.95 2.98
CA GLY A 29 26.51 27.39 2.62
C GLY A 29 25.89 26.34 3.53
N THR A 30 26.36 26.17 4.77
CA THR A 30 25.87 25.15 5.69
C THR A 30 24.72 25.69 6.54
N LEU A 31 23.63 24.93 6.58
CA LEU A 31 22.45 25.20 7.40
C LEU A 31 22.83 25.12 8.89
N ASP A 32 22.82 26.26 9.61
CA ASP A 32 22.97 26.28 11.07
C ASP A 32 21.73 25.65 11.73
N ARG A 33 21.89 24.35 12.06
CA ARG A 33 20.83 23.51 12.64
C ARG A 33 20.37 24.00 14.00
N ASP A 34 21.25 24.61 14.78
CA ASP A 34 20.95 25.07 16.15
C ASP A 34 20.20 26.40 16.12
N LEU A 35 20.61 27.33 15.25
CA LEU A 35 19.87 28.56 15.01
C LEU A 35 18.51 28.29 14.41
N LEU A 36 18.44 27.37 13.43
CA LEU A 36 17.19 26.93 12.85
C LEU A 36 16.28 26.34 13.93
N LYS A 37 16.76 25.36 14.71
CA LYS A 37 15.97 24.75 15.79
C LYS A 37 15.49 25.78 16.82
N LYS A 38 16.33 26.74 17.20
CA LYS A 38 15.95 27.83 18.12
C LYS A 38 14.88 28.75 17.53
N LYS A 39 14.97 29.08 16.24
CA LYS A 39 13.92 29.82 15.53
C LYS A 39 12.63 29.01 15.43
N LEU A 40 12.71 27.73 15.06
CA LEU A 40 11.59 26.80 14.99
C LEU A 40 10.83 26.73 16.33
N GLU A 41 11.55 26.57 17.45
CA GLU A 41 10.95 26.52 18.78
C GLU A 41 10.36 27.87 19.22
N THR A 42 10.93 28.99 18.76
CA THR A 42 10.37 30.32 18.98
C THR A 42 9.05 30.50 18.21
N TYR A 43 9.00 30.04 16.96
CA TYR A 43 7.80 30.09 16.12
C TYR A 43 6.67 29.21 16.68
N LYS A 44 6.97 27.98 17.11
CA LYS A 44 5.99 27.10 17.76
C LYS A 44 5.36 27.72 19.01
N LYS A 45 6.15 28.49 19.78
CA LYS A 45 5.66 29.22 20.96
C LYS A 45 4.80 30.43 20.60
N ALA A 46 5.14 31.15 19.53
CA ALA A 46 4.42 32.35 19.10
C ALA A 46 3.09 32.04 18.39
N PHE A 47 3.00 30.90 17.69
CA PHE A 47 1.84 30.52 16.89
C PHE A 47 1.39 29.07 17.20
N PRO A 48 0.81 28.82 18.38
CA PRO A 48 0.31 27.48 18.74
C PRO A 48 -0.86 27.10 17.80
N GLY A 49 -0.57 26.23 16.83
CA GLY A 49 -1.54 25.76 15.82
C GLY A 49 -1.03 25.82 14.38
N LEU A 50 0.08 26.53 14.11
CA LEU A 50 0.75 26.54 12.81
C LEU A 50 1.97 25.60 12.84
N ALA A 51 2.20 24.91 11.73
CA ALA A 51 3.36 24.06 11.53
C ALA A 51 4.19 24.54 10.35
N ILE A 52 5.46 24.17 10.32
CA ILE A 52 6.29 24.34 9.13
C ILE A 52 6.05 23.15 8.23
N LEU A 53 5.53 23.43 7.05
CA LEU A 53 5.06 22.42 6.10
C LEU A 53 6.11 22.10 5.04
N GLY A 54 6.93 23.09 4.71
CA GLY A 54 7.98 22.98 3.71
C GLY A 54 8.95 24.14 3.77
N TRP A 55 9.79 24.24 2.76
CA TRP A 55 10.73 25.35 2.58
C TRP A 55 10.80 25.73 1.11
N TYR A 56 11.34 26.91 0.84
CA TYR A 56 11.45 27.44 -0.51
C TYR A 56 12.84 28.01 -0.76
N SER A 57 13.22 28.01 -2.04
CA SER A 57 14.34 28.79 -2.55
C SER A 57 13.88 29.64 -3.74
N ILE A 58 14.58 30.75 -3.94
CA ILE A 58 14.42 31.57 -5.14
C ILE A 58 15.65 31.33 -6.01
N ASP A 59 15.48 30.59 -7.10
CA ASP A 59 16.51 30.33 -8.11
C ASP A 59 15.87 29.87 -9.44
N THR A 60 16.65 29.85 -10.50
CA THR A 60 16.26 29.39 -11.83
C THR A 60 16.20 27.86 -11.94
N HIS A 61 17.03 27.15 -11.17
CA HIS A 61 17.14 25.69 -11.16
C HIS A 61 17.47 25.16 -9.76
N VAL A 62 17.15 23.90 -9.50
CA VAL A 62 17.55 23.22 -8.25
C VAL A 62 19.05 22.91 -8.27
N THR A 63 19.72 23.19 -7.16
CA THR A 63 21.15 22.93 -6.96
C THR A 63 21.41 21.76 -6.01
N ASN A 64 22.63 21.22 -5.99
CA ASN A 64 23.01 20.16 -5.06
C ASN A 64 22.89 20.61 -3.59
N THR A 65 23.16 21.89 -3.30
CA THR A 65 23.00 22.47 -1.97
C THR A 65 21.54 22.49 -1.53
N ASP A 66 20.61 22.68 -2.47
CA ASP A 66 19.18 22.60 -2.19
C ASP A 66 18.76 21.18 -1.80
N MET A 67 19.37 20.15 -2.41
CA MET A 67 19.12 18.75 -2.08
C MET A 67 19.62 18.37 -0.68
N GLU A 68 20.83 18.80 -0.33
CA GLU A 68 21.41 18.58 1.01
C GLU A 68 20.60 19.31 2.09
N THR A 69 20.15 20.52 1.78
CA THR A 69 19.30 21.33 2.66
C THR A 69 17.92 20.71 2.84
N ASN A 70 17.30 20.22 1.75
CA ASN A 70 16.02 19.50 1.81
C ASN A 70 16.11 18.28 2.73
N GLN A 71 17.17 17.49 2.57
CA GLN A 71 17.38 16.28 3.37
C GLN A 71 17.60 16.63 4.85
N ALA A 72 18.41 17.63 5.15
CA ALA A 72 18.64 18.10 6.52
C ALA A 72 17.36 18.64 7.18
N LEU A 73 16.50 19.34 6.43
CA LEU A 73 15.23 19.86 6.90
C LEU A 73 14.19 18.76 7.11
N MET A 74 14.14 17.76 6.23
CA MET A 74 13.27 16.58 6.40
C MET A 74 13.62 15.84 7.69
N ASP A 75 14.91 15.59 7.94
CA ASP A 75 15.37 14.88 9.13
C ASP A 75 15.12 15.67 10.44
N ALA A 76 15.17 17.00 10.39
CA ALA A 76 15.02 17.85 11.57
C ALA A 76 13.56 18.23 11.89
N SER A 77 12.69 18.30 10.87
CA SER A 77 11.36 18.92 11.01
C SER A 77 10.22 18.17 10.33
N GLY A 78 10.48 17.07 9.61
CA GLY A 78 9.44 16.30 8.92
C GLY A 78 8.76 17.04 7.77
N THR A 79 9.44 18.03 7.19
CA THR A 79 8.91 18.85 6.09
C THR A 79 8.49 17.98 4.90
N THR A 80 7.35 18.32 4.29
CA THR A 80 6.69 17.47 3.30
C THR A 80 6.97 17.88 1.85
N PHE A 81 7.40 19.12 1.60
CA PHE A 81 7.67 19.62 0.25
C PHE A 81 8.70 20.76 0.20
N TYR A 82 9.30 20.93 -0.98
CA TYR A 82 10.23 22.01 -1.34
C TYR A 82 9.65 22.83 -2.50
N LEU A 83 9.69 24.15 -2.41
CA LEU A 83 9.21 25.08 -3.44
C LEU A 83 10.37 25.84 -4.10
N LEU A 84 10.53 25.75 -5.42
CA LEU A 84 11.45 26.58 -6.19
C LEU A 84 10.69 27.71 -6.88
N PHE A 85 10.96 28.95 -6.47
CA PHE A 85 10.46 30.15 -7.13
C PHE A 85 11.45 30.61 -8.21
N ASN A 86 11.05 30.59 -9.48
CA ASN A 86 11.90 30.94 -10.61
C ASN A 86 11.63 32.38 -11.10
N PRO A 87 12.52 33.35 -10.80
CA PRO A 87 12.32 34.75 -11.21
C PRO A 87 12.48 34.99 -12.72
N ALA A 88 13.04 34.04 -13.48
CA ALA A 88 13.26 34.16 -14.92
C ALA A 88 12.07 33.66 -15.78
N MET A 89 11.01 33.13 -15.15
CA MET A 89 9.82 32.68 -15.86
C MET A 89 8.99 33.84 -16.39
N ASN A 90 8.58 33.73 -17.66
CA ASN A 90 7.86 34.76 -18.39
C ASN A 90 6.47 35.04 -17.75
N LEU A 91 6.29 36.23 -17.16
CA LEU A 91 5.08 36.72 -16.46
C LEU A 91 3.86 36.94 -17.40
N SER A 92 3.98 36.59 -18.68
CA SER A 92 2.95 36.74 -19.70
C SER A 92 1.85 35.65 -19.64
N LEU A 93 2.05 34.61 -18.83
CA LEU A 93 1.02 33.65 -18.43
C LEU A 93 0.63 33.97 -16.99
N LYS A 94 -0.66 34.01 -16.67
CA LYS A 94 -1.21 34.27 -15.31
C LYS A 94 -0.91 33.12 -14.31
N ASP A 95 0.30 32.58 -14.34
CA ASP A 95 0.76 31.44 -13.55
C ASP A 95 1.84 31.93 -12.56
N LEU A 96 1.78 31.50 -11.31
CA LEU A 96 2.84 31.78 -10.34
C LEU A 96 4.08 30.94 -10.70
N PRO A 97 5.29 31.51 -10.78
CA PRO A 97 6.48 30.79 -11.22
C PRO A 97 7.08 29.92 -10.12
N VAL A 98 6.30 28.97 -9.62
CA VAL A 98 6.69 28.06 -8.53
C VAL A 98 6.69 26.61 -9.00
N THR A 99 7.74 25.87 -8.69
CA THR A 99 7.86 24.42 -8.91
C THR A 99 7.89 23.72 -7.56
N ILE A 100 7.14 22.63 -7.40
CA ILE A 100 7.04 21.89 -6.14
C ILE A 100 7.80 20.56 -6.28
N TYR A 101 8.63 20.24 -5.30
CA TYR A 101 9.40 19.00 -5.20
C TYR A 101 9.00 18.25 -3.92
N GLU A 102 8.67 16.97 -4.05
CA GLU A 102 8.31 16.08 -2.94
C GLU A 102 9.22 14.84 -2.96
N LYS A 103 9.42 14.21 -1.78
CA LYS A 103 10.22 12.98 -1.69
C LYS A 103 9.50 11.81 -2.37
N GLU A 104 10.23 11.09 -3.22
CA GLU A 104 9.75 9.86 -3.84
C GLU A 104 9.62 8.75 -2.80
N ALA A 105 8.39 8.23 -2.64
CA ALA A 105 8.10 7.07 -1.79
C ALA A 105 7.35 6.03 -2.62
N GLU A 106 7.76 4.76 -2.52
CA GLU A 106 7.11 3.62 -3.18
C GLU A 106 5.73 3.35 -2.52
N ARG A 107 4.68 4.10 -2.88
CA ARG A 107 3.36 3.99 -2.23
C ARG A 107 2.21 3.92 -3.24
N ILE A 108 1.19 3.14 -2.90
CA ILE A 108 -0.08 2.95 -3.62
C ILE A 108 -1.13 3.93 -3.09
N SER A 109 -1.92 4.56 -3.96
CA SER A 109 -3.04 5.45 -3.58
C SER A 109 -4.27 4.66 -3.11
N LEU A 110 -4.93 5.13 -2.04
CA LEU A 110 -6.17 4.57 -1.51
C LEU A 110 -7.45 5.20 -2.10
N ASP A 111 -7.35 6.20 -2.99
CA ASP A 111 -8.51 6.97 -3.46
C ASP A 111 -9.53 6.16 -4.27
N HIS A 112 -10.79 6.50 -4.01
CA HIS A 112 -11.97 5.95 -4.67
C HIS A 112 -12.37 6.82 -5.86
N THR A 113 -12.84 6.17 -6.93
CA THR A 113 -13.38 6.71 -8.20
C THR A 113 -12.37 6.84 -9.35
N CYS A 114 -12.28 5.78 -10.16
CA CYS A 114 -11.86 5.87 -11.56
C CYS A 114 -13.07 5.57 -12.46
N PRO A 115 -13.26 6.27 -13.59
CA PRO A 115 -14.23 5.90 -14.61
C PRO A 115 -13.80 4.58 -15.26
N VAL A 116 -14.74 3.66 -15.34
CA VAL A 116 -14.56 2.32 -15.91
C VAL A 116 -14.32 2.41 -17.42
N VAL A 117 -13.16 1.94 -17.88
CA VAL A 117 -13.04 1.36 -19.23
C VAL A 117 -12.93 -0.15 -19.05
N SER A 118 -14.08 -0.79 -19.16
CA SER A 118 -14.28 -2.21 -18.95
C SER A 118 -13.81 -3.04 -20.14
N ASP A 119 -12.58 -3.54 -20.07
CA ASP A 119 -12.06 -4.60 -20.95
C ASP A 119 -11.69 -5.88 -20.16
N VAL A 120 -11.71 -5.84 -18.82
CA VAL A 120 -11.40 -7.00 -17.93
C VAL A 120 -12.56 -7.26 -16.95
N SER A 121 -13.78 -6.86 -17.29
CA SER A 121 -14.94 -7.02 -16.41
C SER A 121 -15.48 -8.45 -16.42
N VAL A 122 -14.72 -9.36 -15.80
CA VAL A 122 -15.30 -10.44 -15.00
C VAL A 122 -14.45 -10.58 -13.73
N PRO A 123 -14.93 -10.10 -12.56
CA PRO A 123 -14.33 -10.46 -11.28
C PRO A 123 -14.27 -11.99 -11.16
N PRO A 124 -13.29 -12.58 -10.44
CA PRO A 124 -13.22 -14.03 -10.24
C PRO A 124 -14.40 -14.63 -9.43
N LEU A 125 -15.43 -13.84 -9.16
CA LEU A 125 -16.40 -14.06 -8.09
C LEU A 125 -17.86 -14.07 -8.55
N VAL A 126 -18.12 -14.02 -9.86
CA VAL A 126 -19.45 -14.34 -10.39
C VAL A 126 -19.51 -15.82 -10.79
N GLY A 127 -19.04 -16.68 -9.90
CA GLY A 127 -19.50 -18.05 -9.79
C GLY A 127 -20.33 -18.12 -8.53
N LYS A 128 -21.67 -18.12 -8.65
CA LYS A 128 -22.57 -18.47 -7.54
C LYS A 128 -22.02 -19.73 -6.87
N GLY A 129 -21.85 -19.68 -5.55
CA GLY A 129 -20.91 -20.49 -4.80
C GLY A 129 -20.86 -21.99 -5.15
N GLN A 130 -19.63 -22.49 -5.28
CA GLN A 130 -19.27 -23.91 -5.11
C GLN A 130 -17.76 -24.10 -4.88
N HIS A 131 -16.89 -23.25 -5.46
CA HIS A 131 -15.43 -23.34 -5.23
C HIS A 131 -14.94 -23.06 -3.80
N ALA A 132 -15.73 -22.35 -2.98
CA ALA A 132 -15.35 -22.00 -1.61
C ALA A 132 -15.28 -23.21 -0.66
N ASN A 133 -16.03 -24.28 -0.95
CA ASN A 133 -16.12 -25.46 -0.08
C ASN A 133 -15.02 -26.50 -0.31
N ILE A 134 -14.30 -26.44 -1.44
CA ILE A 134 -13.32 -27.45 -1.86
C ILE A 134 -11.95 -27.27 -1.17
N MET A 135 -11.69 -26.10 -0.57
CA MET A 135 -10.38 -25.76 0.01
C MET A 135 -10.44 -25.27 1.46
N GLN A 136 -11.51 -25.54 2.20
CA GLN A 136 -11.50 -25.31 3.65
C GLN A 136 -10.54 -26.30 4.32
N THR A 137 -9.27 -25.92 4.45
CA THR A 137 -8.53 -26.27 5.66
C THR A 137 -9.25 -25.54 6.78
N SER A 138 -10.21 -26.24 7.41
CA SER A 138 -11.11 -25.73 8.43
C SER A 138 -10.32 -25.29 9.65
N GLY A 139 -9.90 -24.03 9.65
CA GLY A 139 -9.22 -23.45 10.78
C GLY A 139 -8.90 -21.99 10.55
N PHE A 140 -9.29 -21.17 11.52
CA PHE A 140 -8.80 -19.80 11.67
C PHE A 140 -7.72 -19.78 12.75
N LYS A 141 -6.85 -18.76 12.68
CA LYS A 141 -5.89 -18.43 13.74
C LYS A 141 -6.17 -17.01 14.21
N LEU A 142 -6.08 -16.80 15.51
CA LEU A 142 -6.22 -15.47 16.09
C LEU A 142 -4.99 -14.62 15.74
N MET A 143 -5.23 -13.35 15.42
CA MET A 143 -4.22 -12.33 15.20
C MET A 143 -4.56 -11.08 15.99
N LEU A 144 -3.64 -10.66 16.85
CA LEU A 144 -3.66 -9.36 17.49
C LEU A 144 -2.98 -8.34 16.58
N PHE A 145 -3.69 -7.28 16.23
CA PHE A 145 -3.25 -6.28 15.27
C PHE A 145 -3.36 -4.88 15.87
N GLU A 146 -2.28 -4.10 15.84
CA GLU A 146 -2.32 -2.70 16.24
C GLU A 146 -3.06 -1.86 15.19
N ILE A 147 -4.04 -1.09 15.66
CA ILE A 147 -4.82 -0.11 14.88
C ILE A 147 -4.52 1.31 15.39
N PRO A 148 -4.92 2.38 14.67
CA PRO A 148 -4.73 3.75 15.15
C PRO A 148 -5.22 3.99 16.57
N SER A 149 -6.44 3.54 16.90
CA SER A 149 -7.05 3.74 18.22
C SER A 149 -6.55 2.80 19.33
N GLY A 150 -5.83 1.73 19.02
CA GLY A 150 -5.47 0.68 19.98
C GLY A 150 -5.13 -0.65 19.32
N PHE A 151 -5.86 -1.71 19.65
CA PHE A 151 -5.66 -3.06 19.10
C PHE A 151 -6.97 -3.68 18.62
N ALA A 152 -6.90 -4.51 17.59
CA ALA A 152 -7.99 -5.33 17.08
C ALA A 152 -7.61 -6.81 17.14
N MET A 153 -8.62 -7.66 17.35
CA MET A 153 -8.51 -9.11 17.25
C MET A 153 -9.19 -9.56 15.95
N PHE A 154 -8.43 -10.29 15.12
CA PHE A 154 -8.91 -10.89 13.89
C PHE A 154 -8.77 -12.41 13.94
N GLU A 155 -9.69 -13.11 13.29
CA GLU A 155 -9.48 -14.48 12.84
C GLU A 155 -8.96 -14.48 11.41
N VAL A 156 -7.82 -15.14 11.20
CA VAL A 156 -7.14 -15.24 9.92
C VAL A 156 -7.23 -16.68 9.42
N SER A 157 -7.77 -16.86 8.22
CA SER A 157 -7.84 -18.19 7.58
C SER A 157 -6.45 -18.82 7.48
N GLN A 158 -6.34 -20.09 7.89
CA GLN A 158 -5.08 -20.84 7.77
C GLN A 158 -4.60 -20.98 6.32
N GLU A 159 -5.49 -20.84 5.33
CA GLU A 159 -5.14 -20.84 3.91
C GLU A 159 -4.16 -19.71 3.59
N LEU A 160 -4.34 -18.52 4.19
CA LEU A 160 -3.44 -17.38 4.00
C LEU A 160 -2.03 -17.69 4.55
N ILE A 161 -1.98 -18.33 5.72
CA ILE A 161 -0.73 -18.65 6.42
C ILE A 161 0.05 -19.72 5.66
N ALA A 162 -0.64 -20.67 5.02
CA ALA A 162 -0.02 -21.75 4.27
C ALA A 162 0.79 -21.28 3.06
N ARG A 163 0.46 -20.11 2.47
CA ARG A 163 1.17 -19.54 1.31
C ARG A 163 1.46 -18.06 1.49
N PRO A 164 2.51 -17.70 2.26
CA PRO A 164 2.80 -16.31 2.62
C PRO A 164 3.00 -15.39 1.41
N LYS A 165 3.56 -15.90 0.30
CA LYS A 165 3.81 -15.16 -0.95
C LYS A 165 2.54 -14.71 -1.69
N ASP A 166 1.39 -15.31 -1.37
CA ASP A 166 0.12 -15.09 -2.07
C ASP A 166 -0.88 -14.27 -1.21
N ILE A 167 -0.52 -13.94 0.04
CA ILE A 167 -1.40 -13.25 1.01
C ILE A 167 -1.92 -11.92 0.45
N TRP A 168 -1.05 -11.05 -0.05
CA TRP A 168 -1.42 -9.73 -0.58
C TRP A 168 -2.50 -9.80 -1.66
N ALA A 169 -2.49 -10.84 -2.51
CA ALA A 169 -3.41 -10.98 -3.62
C ALA A 169 -4.86 -11.18 -3.14
N ARG A 170 -5.04 -11.79 -1.96
CA ARG A 170 -6.36 -11.99 -1.34
C ARG A 170 -6.99 -10.68 -0.85
N PHE A 171 -6.18 -9.67 -0.54
CA PHE A 171 -6.67 -8.35 -0.10
C PHE A 171 -7.09 -7.44 -1.26
N ALA A 172 -6.73 -7.76 -2.51
CA ALA A 172 -7.10 -6.94 -3.68
C ALA A 172 -8.61 -6.93 -3.97
N TYR A 173 -9.29 -8.04 -3.68
CA TYR A 173 -10.75 -8.18 -3.83
C TYR A 173 -11.43 -7.95 -2.48
N GLN A 174 -11.63 -6.68 -2.15
CA GLN A 174 -12.14 -6.27 -0.84
C GLN A 174 -13.52 -6.85 -0.51
N ASP A 175 -14.35 -7.22 -1.49
CA ASP A 175 -15.70 -7.78 -1.28
C ASP A 175 -15.71 -9.15 -0.63
N ASP A 176 -14.61 -9.89 -0.78
CA ASP A 176 -14.49 -11.26 -0.30
C ASP A 176 -13.60 -11.39 0.93
N ILE A 177 -13.09 -10.27 1.44
CA ILE A 177 -12.09 -10.31 2.50
C ILE A 177 -12.64 -10.94 3.78
N THR A 178 -13.95 -10.82 4.02
CA THR A 178 -14.64 -11.42 5.17
C THR A 178 -14.67 -12.95 5.15
N ASN A 179 -14.41 -13.57 3.99
CA ASN A 179 -14.29 -15.02 3.86
C ASN A 179 -12.97 -15.56 4.44
N VAL A 180 -11.96 -14.70 4.56
CA VAL A 180 -10.60 -15.08 4.99
C VAL A 180 -10.08 -14.30 6.20
N ILE A 181 -10.69 -13.16 6.52
CA ILE A 181 -10.43 -12.34 7.70
C ILE A 181 -11.76 -12.04 8.39
N VAL A 182 -11.92 -12.47 9.64
CA VAL A 182 -13.10 -12.14 10.46
C VAL A 182 -12.69 -11.19 11.59
N THR A 183 -13.43 -10.12 11.77
CA THR A 183 -13.19 -9.16 12.86
C THR A 183 -13.90 -9.63 14.12
N LEU A 184 -13.16 -9.88 15.21
CA LEU A 184 -13.76 -10.31 16.48
C LEU A 184 -14.06 -9.13 17.41
N GLY A 185 -13.22 -8.11 17.40
CA GLY A 185 -13.41 -6.93 18.23
C GLY A 185 -12.18 -6.02 18.25
N SER A 186 -12.32 -4.86 18.89
CA SER A 186 -11.24 -3.88 19.08
C SER A 186 -11.29 -3.26 20.47
N ILE A 187 -10.12 -2.88 20.98
CA ILE A 187 -9.94 -2.17 22.25
C ILE A 187 -9.15 -0.88 22.01
N GLN A 188 -9.59 0.21 22.63
CA GLN A 188 -8.90 1.49 22.57
C GLN A 188 -7.76 1.51 23.59
N ILE A 189 -6.55 1.81 23.15
CA ILE A 189 -5.36 1.91 24.01
C ILE A 189 -4.55 3.11 23.56
N HIS A 190 -4.49 4.13 24.41
CA HIS A 190 -3.81 5.39 24.07
C HIS A 190 -2.29 5.23 23.97
N ASN A 191 -1.66 4.50 24.89
CA ASN A 191 -0.20 4.31 24.92
C ASN A 191 0.18 2.88 24.49
N LYS A 192 0.17 2.66 23.18
CA LYS A 192 0.40 1.33 22.56
C LYS A 192 1.84 0.83 22.74
N SER A 193 2.83 1.71 22.93
CA SER A 193 4.22 1.29 23.10
C SER A 193 4.45 0.51 24.41
N VAL A 194 3.62 0.75 25.43
CA VAL A 194 3.68 0.00 26.71
C VAL A 194 3.41 -1.48 26.49
N ALA A 195 2.61 -1.85 25.47
CA ALA A 195 2.35 -3.24 25.15
C ALA A 195 3.59 -4.03 24.69
N ARG A 196 4.67 -3.33 24.33
CA ARG A 196 5.96 -3.93 23.92
C ARG A 196 7.04 -3.83 25.00
N ASP A 197 6.74 -3.22 26.14
CA ASP A 197 7.67 -3.15 27.26
C ASP A 197 7.66 -4.48 28.03
N ILE A 198 8.79 -5.18 28.06
CA ILE A 198 8.90 -6.50 28.72
C ILE A 198 8.78 -6.44 30.26
N ILE A 199 9.04 -5.28 30.86
CA ILE A 199 8.98 -5.05 32.30
C ILE A 199 7.55 -4.68 32.68
N VAL A 200 6.95 -3.73 31.99
CA VAL A 200 5.59 -3.26 32.27
C VAL A 200 4.56 -4.26 31.74
N GLY A 201 4.64 -4.61 30.46
CA GLY A 201 3.75 -5.56 29.81
C GLY A 201 2.33 -5.02 29.66
N PRO A 202 1.39 -5.77 29.03
CA PRO A 202 0.39 -5.19 28.13
C PRO A 202 -0.65 -4.27 28.79
N GLY A 203 -0.67 -4.16 30.12
CA GLY A 203 -1.72 -3.53 30.88
C GLY A 203 -2.88 -4.50 31.12
N ASP A 204 -3.65 -4.26 32.18
CA ASP A 204 -4.75 -5.14 32.57
C ASP A 204 -5.85 -5.19 31.51
N GLU A 205 -6.18 -4.05 30.89
CA GLU A 205 -7.19 -3.94 29.84
C GLU A 205 -6.85 -4.79 28.59
N LEU A 206 -5.63 -4.65 28.06
CA LEU A 206 -5.20 -5.44 26.89
C LEU A 206 -5.08 -6.92 27.23
N LYS A 207 -4.62 -7.24 28.45
CA LYS A 207 -4.56 -8.61 28.95
C LYS A 207 -5.95 -9.25 28.98
N GLU A 208 -6.93 -8.59 29.58
CA GLU A 208 -8.31 -9.08 29.63
C GLU A 208 -8.90 -9.24 28.23
N PHE A 209 -8.65 -8.27 27.35
CA PHE A 209 -9.06 -8.36 25.95
C PHE A 209 -8.48 -9.59 25.25
N ILE A 210 -7.17 -9.82 25.32
CA ILE A 210 -6.52 -11.00 24.71
C ILE A 210 -7.08 -12.31 25.27
N LEU A 211 -7.18 -12.40 26.61
CA LEU A 211 -7.65 -13.60 27.29
C LEU A 211 -9.13 -13.92 27.01
N SER A 212 -9.93 -12.92 26.64
CA SER A 212 -11.34 -13.14 26.26
C SER A 212 -11.52 -13.97 24.98
N PHE A 213 -10.50 -14.02 24.11
CA PHE A 213 -10.53 -14.79 22.86
C PHE A 213 -9.64 -16.02 22.88
N CYS A 214 -8.50 -15.96 23.57
CA CYS A 214 -7.51 -17.04 23.57
C CYS A 214 -7.94 -18.21 24.46
N THR A 215 -8.68 -19.16 23.86
CA THR A 215 -9.00 -20.46 24.48
C THR A 215 -7.91 -21.51 24.26
N HIS A 216 -7.07 -21.31 23.24
CA HIS A 216 -5.96 -22.19 22.86
C HIS A 216 -4.68 -21.36 22.72
N ASN A 217 -3.52 -21.96 23.04
CA ASN A 217 -2.21 -21.31 23.16
C ASN A 217 -1.61 -20.84 21.81
N TYR A 218 -2.33 -20.15 20.93
CA TYR A 218 -1.76 -19.70 19.67
C TYR A 218 -2.31 -18.34 19.23
N LEU A 219 -1.44 -17.34 19.18
CA LEU A 219 -1.78 -15.98 18.77
C LEU A 219 -0.74 -15.43 17.77
N ILE A 220 -1.20 -14.90 16.64
CA ILE A 220 -0.34 -14.18 15.70
C ILE A 220 -0.18 -12.74 16.20
N VAL A 221 1.05 -12.23 16.20
CA VAL A 221 1.39 -10.88 16.66
C VAL A 221 2.28 -10.17 15.64
N GLN A 222 2.28 -8.83 15.65
CA GLN A 222 2.93 -8.01 14.62
C GLN A 222 4.47 -7.98 14.69
N ASP A 223 5.03 -8.17 15.87
CA ASP A 223 6.47 -8.00 16.10
C ASP A 223 6.98 -8.85 17.26
N VAL A 224 8.30 -8.96 17.32
CA VAL A 224 9.01 -9.85 18.27
C VAL A 224 8.90 -9.30 19.69
N GLU A 225 8.88 -7.98 19.85
CA GLU A 225 8.74 -7.32 21.14
C GLU A 225 7.38 -7.63 21.77
N LEU A 226 6.30 -7.50 21.00
CA LEU A 226 4.95 -7.84 21.45
C LEU A 226 4.82 -9.36 21.71
N LYS A 227 5.47 -10.18 20.88
CA LYS A 227 5.56 -11.63 21.10
C LYS A 227 6.16 -11.95 22.47
N ASP A 228 7.34 -11.41 22.76
CA ASP A 228 8.08 -11.71 23.98
C ASP A 228 7.30 -11.27 25.22
N VAL A 229 6.62 -10.12 25.15
CA VAL A 229 5.74 -9.63 26.21
C VAL A 229 4.59 -10.60 26.47
N ILE A 230 3.85 -10.97 25.42
CA ILE A 230 2.66 -11.84 25.56
C ILE A 230 3.04 -13.23 26.04
N GLU A 231 4.10 -13.83 25.47
CA GLU A 231 4.59 -15.15 25.90
C GLU A 231 5.02 -15.13 27.37
N LYS A 232 5.77 -14.11 27.79
CA LYS A 232 6.28 -14.03 29.17
C LYS A 232 5.21 -13.69 30.20
N LYS A 233 4.29 -12.77 29.88
CA LYS A 233 3.33 -12.22 30.84
C LYS A 233 2.01 -12.98 30.86
N LEU A 234 1.58 -13.52 29.72
CA LEU A 234 0.29 -14.19 29.55
C LEU A 234 0.42 -15.70 29.34
N ASN A 235 1.63 -16.23 29.13
CA ASN A 235 1.87 -17.65 28.87
C ASN A 235 1.09 -18.19 27.66
N ILE A 236 0.89 -17.34 26.64
CA ILE A 236 0.25 -17.67 25.37
C ILE A 236 1.34 -17.81 24.33
N TYR A 237 1.43 -18.96 23.65
CA TYR A 237 2.40 -19.14 22.59
C TYR A 237 2.05 -18.28 21.37
N CYS A 238 3.05 -17.60 20.82
CA CYS A 238 2.87 -16.58 19.80
C CYS A 238 3.64 -16.88 18.52
N TYR A 239 3.00 -16.58 17.39
CA TYR A 239 3.58 -16.72 16.06
C TYR A 239 3.89 -15.35 15.46
N CYS A 240 5.15 -15.14 15.10
CA CYS A 240 5.64 -13.90 14.50
C CYS A 240 6.60 -14.21 13.34
N ASN A 241 6.09 -14.81 12.26
CA ASN A 241 6.88 -14.98 11.04
C ASN A 241 6.91 -13.67 10.25
N PRO A 242 8.09 -13.08 9.96
CA PRO A 242 8.18 -11.77 9.32
C PRO A 242 7.49 -11.68 7.95
N THR A 243 7.47 -12.78 7.19
CA THR A 243 6.81 -12.81 5.87
C THR A 243 5.30 -12.81 6.03
N VAL A 244 4.75 -13.74 6.81
CA VAL A 244 3.29 -13.82 7.04
C VAL A 244 2.76 -12.54 7.67
N VAL A 245 3.42 -12.10 8.74
CA VAL A 245 3.00 -10.93 9.50
C VAL A 245 3.14 -9.65 8.68
N GLY A 246 4.22 -9.50 7.89
CA GLY A 246 4.40 -8.35 7.01
C GLY A 246 3.31 -8.25 5.95
N GLU A 247 2.96 -9.36 5.30
CA GLU A 247 1.93 -9.38 4.25
C GLU A 247 0.51 -9.24 4.81
N LEU A 248 0.21 -9.84 5.97
CA LEU A 248 -1.06 -9.61 6.67
C LEU A 248 -1.17 -8.16 7.14
N THR A 249 -0.10 -7.58 7.67
CA THR A 249 -0.10 -6.18 8.13
C THR A 249 -0.34 -5.23 6.97
N TRP A 250 0.30 -5.46 5.83
CA TRP A 250 0.03 -4.71 4.61
C TRP A 250 -1.44 -4.85 4.19
N GLY A 251 -1.93 -6.09 4.08
CA GLY A 251 -3.29 -6.37 3.65
C GLY A 251 -4.35 -5.77 4.56
N LEU A 252 -4.22 -5.95 5.87
CA LEU A 252 -5.13 -5.40 6.87
C LEU A 252 -5.17 -3.87 6.82
N ASN A 253 -4.02 -3.20 6.67
CA ASN A 253 -3.99 -1.75 6.47
C ASN A 253 -4.69 -1.33 5.17
N TYR A 254 -4.51 -2.07 4.06
CA TYR A 254 -5.17 -1.79 2.79
C TYR A 254 -6.71 -1.85 2.88
N VAL A 255 -7.25 -2.76 3.69
CA VAL A 255 -8.69 -2.97 3.85
C VAL A 255 -9.25 -2.47 5.18
N LEU A 256 -8.45 -1.73 5.97
CA LEU A 256 -8.80 -1.39 7.35
C LEU A 256 -10.11 -0.62 7.43
N HIS A 257 -10.31 0.34 6.52
CA HIS A 257 -11.55 1.12 6.40
C HIS A 257 -12.81 0.26 6.18
N LYS A 258 -12.65 -0.95 5.62
CA LYS A 258 -13.76 -1.89 5.39
C LYS A 258 -14.01 -2.77 6.61
N LEU A 259 -12.96 -3.19 7.30
CA LEU A 259 -13.05 -4.06 8.49
C LEU A 259 -13.44 -3.27 9.74
N LEU A 260 -12.91 -2.05 9.89
CA LEU A 260 -13.10 -1.15 11.03
C LEU A 260 -13.33 0.30 10.52
N PRO A 261 -14.53 0.63 10.01
CA PRO A 261 -14.84 1.94 9.45
C PRO A 261 -14.57 3.12 10.39
N GLN A 262 -14.67 2.92 11.69
CA GLN A 262 -14.37 3.93 12.72
C GLN A 262 -12.91 4.42 12.67
N GLU A 263 -11.97 3.58 12.23
CA GLU A 263 -10.54 3.93 12.16
C GLU A 263 -10.21 4.84 10.97
N GLN A 264 -11.10 4.93 9.97
CA GLN A 264 -10.86 5.71 8.75
C GLN A 264 -10.67 7.20 9.02
N SER A 265 -11.30 7.72 10.08
CA SER A 265 -11.16 9.12 10.51
C SER A 265 -9.79 9.41 11.16
N LEU A 266 -9.10 8.36 11.63
CA LEU A 266 -7.84 8.44 12.36
C LEU A 266 -6.62 8.11 11.48
N THR A 267 -6.84 7.47 10.32
CA THR A 267 -5.79 7.21 9.33
C THR A 267 -5.54 8.45 8.48
N HIS A 268 -4.44 9.14 8.73
CA HIS A 268 -4.00 10.31 7.95
C HIS A 268 -3.16 9.97 6.71
N GLU A 269 -2.78 8.71 6.51
CA GLU A 269 -1.93 8.29 5.39
C GLU A 269 -2.78 7.97 4.15
N PRO A 270 -2.73 8.78 3.07
CA PRO A 270 -3.47 8.51 1.83
C PRO A 270 -2.86 7.35 1.02
N TYR A 271 -1.77 6.78 1.51
CA TYR A 271 -0.87 5.96 0.71
C TYR A 271 -0.28 4.82 1.53
N LEU A 272 -0.37 3.61 1.00
CA LEU A 272 0.20 2.41 1.63
C LEU A 272 1.49 2.00 0.89
N PRO A 273 2.61 1.68 1.56
CA PRO A 273 3.79 1.16 0.87
C PRO A 273 3.46 -0.11 0.09
N LEU A 274 4.22 -0.47 -0.94
CA LEU A 274 4.02 -1.74 -1.64
C LEU A 274 4.25 -2.96 -0.73
N SER A 275 3.43 -4.00 -0.88
CA SER A 275 3.71 -5.31 -0.29
C SER A 275 5.05 -5.83 -0.81
N LYS A 276 5.83 -6.51 0.05
CA LYS A 276 7.13 -7.08 -0.34
C LYS A 276 6.94 -8.20 -1.36
N ALA A 277 5.97 -9.08 -1.13
CA ALA A 277 5.63 -10.17 -2.05
C ALA A 277 5.10 -9.65 -3.40
N MET A 278 4.25 -8.62 -3.38
CA MET A 278 3.76 -7.96 -4.59
C MET A 278 4.91 -7.31 -5.38
N SER A 279 5.77 -6.52 -4.70
CA SER A 279 6.94 -5.88 -5.31
C SER A 279 7.87 -6.91 -5.96
N LYS A 280 8.07 -8.05 -5.29
CA LYS A 280 8.83 -9.18 -5.84
C LYS A 280 8.19 -9.74 -7.11
N GLN A 281 6.88 -9.97 -7.11
CA GLN A 281 6.18 -10.48 -8.30
C GLN A 281 6.24 -9.51 -9.48
N ILE A 282 6.01 -8.22 -9.24
CA ILE A 282 6.11 -7.19 -10.30
C ILE A 282 7.49 -7.27 -10.98
N LYS A 283 8.56 -7.43 -10.19
CA LYS A 283 9.92 -7.61 -10.69
C LYS A 283 10.12 -8.95 -11.42
N GLU A 284 9.59 -10.05 -10.89
CA GLU A 284 9.67 -11.38 -11.53
C GLU A 284 8.98 -11.42 -12.90
N TYR A 285 7.89 -10.68 -13.07
CA TYR A 285 7.23 -10.50 -14.37
C TYR A 285 7.92 -9.48 -15.28
N GLY A 286 8.91 -8.74 -14.78
CA GLY A 286 9.64 -7.73 -15.54
C GLY A 286 8.80 -6.50 -15.89
N PHE A 287 7.88 -6.09 -15.02
CA PHE A 287 7.19 -4.80 -15.16
C PHE A 287 8.06 -3.67 -14.61
N LYS A 288 8.13 -2.56 -15.33
CA LYS A 288 8.84 -1.32 -15.01
C LYS A 288 7.83 -0.20 -14.71
N ILE A 289 6.96 -0.44 -13.75
CA ILE A 289 5.93 0.53 -13.34
C ILE A 289 6.37 1.29 -12.09
N SER A 290 6.08 2.59 -12.04
CA SER A 290 6.30 3.36 -10.81
C SER A 290 5.26 2.96 -9.76
N PRO A 291 5.63 2.83 -8.47
CA PRO A 291 4.67 2.54 -7.41
C PRO A 291 3.46 3.47 -7.34
N ARG A 292 3.61 4.73 -7.80
CA ARG A 292 2.54 5.74 -7.84
C ARG A 292 1.45 5.40 -8.88
N GLU A 293 1.80 4.62 -9.88
CA GLU A 293 0.93 4.23 -11.00
C GLU A 293 0.26 2.87 -10.75
N ILE A 294 0.62 2.22 -9.64
CA ILE A 294 -0.07 1.02 -9.17
C ILE A 294 -1.38 1.46 -8.54
N ASP A 295 -2.41 1.47 -9.36
CA ASP A 295 -3.78 1.70 -8.94
C ASP A 295 -4.49 0.40 -8.54
N ARG A 296 -5.76 0.51 -8.17
CA ARG A 296 -6.58 -0.63 -7.77
C ARG A 296 -6.76 -1.66 -8.89
N GLU A 297 -6.79 -1.21 -10.14
CA GLU A 297 -7.00 -2.09 -11.30
C GLU A 297 -5.74 -2.88 -11.63
N PHE A 298 -4.56 -2.24 -11.58
CA PHE A 298 -3.28 -2.93 -11.67
C PHE A 298 -3.13 -3.95 -10.53
N LEU A 299 -3.46 -3.57 -9.30
CA LEU A 299 -3.43 -4.48 -8.15
C LEU A 299 -4.37 -5.68 -8.36
N ARG A 300 -5.62 -5.47 -8.81
CA ARG A 300 -6.57 -6.56 -9.09
C ARG A 300 -6.11 -7.49 -10.20
N ALA A 301 -5.55 -6.95 -11.28
CA ALA A 301 -5.02 -7.74 -12.38
C ALA A 301 -3.79 -8.55 -11.98
N MET A 302 -2.87 -7.96 -11.21
CA MET A 302 -1.73 -8.69 -10.62
C MET A 302 -2.20 -9.81 -9.68
N SER A 303 -3.19 -9.52 -8.82
CA SER A 303 -3.77 -10.52 -7.93
C SER A 303 -4.48 -11.63 -8.70
N PHE A 304 -5.12 -11.32 -9.83
CA PHE A 304 -5.73 -12.32 -10.69
C PHE A 304 -4.68 -13.21 -11.36
N LEU A 305 -3.55 -12.66 -11.82
CA LEU A 305 -2.43 -13.48 -12.29
C LEU A 305 -1.90 -14.44 -11.23
N ASN A 306 -1.78 -13.96 -9.99
CA ASN A 306 -1.39 -14.79 -8.86
C ASN A 306 -2.41 -15.92 -8.61
N TYR A 307 -3.70 -15.58 -8.59
CA TYR A 307 -4.80 -16.52 -8.44
C TYR A 307 -4.81 -17.60 -9.53
N LEU A 308 -4.66 -17.23 -10.80
CA LEU A 308 -4.59 -18.18 -11.92
C LEU A 308 -3.45 -19.18 -11.73
N GLY A 309 -2.27 -18.71 -11.34
CA GLY A 309 -1.12 -19.58 -11.08
C GLY A 309 -1.39 -20.53 -9.91
N TYR A 310 -1.88 -20.00 -8.80
CA TYR A 310 -2.18 -20.77 -7.59
C TYR A 310 -3.24 -21.85 -7.82
N MET A 311 -4.38 -21.47 -8.41
CA MET A 311 -5.48 -22.41 -8.61
C MET A 311 -5.16 -23.45 -9.69
N SER A 312 -4.42 -23.06 -10.74
CA SER A 312 -3.96 -24.03 -11.75
C SER A 312 -3.05 -25.08 -11.12
N GLU A 313 -2.08 -24.68 -10.29
CA GLU A 313 -1.20 -25.61 -9.56
C GLU A 313 -2.04 -26.56 -8.67
N ARG A 314 -2.99 -26.02 -7.92
CA ARG A 314 -3.82 -26.82 -6.99
C ARG A 314 -4.77 -27.78 -7.70
N TYR A 315 -5.44 -27.33 -8.75
CA TYR A 315 -6.35 -28.19 -9.50
C TYR A 315 -5.59 -29.26 -10.29
N SER A 316 -4.40 -28.96 -10.84
CA SER A 316 -3.53 -29.98 -11.42
C SER A 316 -3.20 -31.08 -10.40
N LEU A 317 -2.74 -30.70 -9.20
CA LEU A 317 -2.41 -31.64 -8.12
C LEU A 317 -3.64 -32.45 -7.67
N LEU A 318 -4.80 -31.82 -7.57
CA LEU A 318 -6.04 -32.50 -7.23
C LEU A 318 -6.44 -33.49 -8.33
N LEU A 319 -6.36 -33.09 -9.60
CA LEU A 319 -6.67 -33.96 -10.72
C LEU A 319 -5.73 -35.17 -10.79
N ASP A 320 -4.45 -34.96 -10.52
CA ASP A 320 -3.46 -36.05 -10.36
C ASP A 320 -3.81 -36.97 -9.19
N HIS A 321 -4.23 -36.42 -8.06
CA HIS A 321 -4.66 -37.23 -6.93
C HIS A 321 -5.88 -38.10 -7.27
N LEU A 322 -6.86 -37.54 -7.97
CA LEU A 322 -8.10 -38.23 -8.33
C LEU A 322 -7.91 -39.25 -9.46
N PHE A 323 -7.13 -38.92 -10.49
CA PHE A 323 -7.07 -39.67 -11.74
C PHE A 323 -5.66 -40.05 -12.19
N GLY A 324 -4.62 -39.82 -11.38
CA GLY A 324 -3.22 -40.00 -11.78
C GLY A 324 -2.88 -41.41 -12.29
N GLN A 325 -3.67 -42.43 -11.94
CA GLN A 325 -3.56 -43.78 -12.53
C GLN A 325 -3.79 -43.85 -14.04
N TYR A 326 -4.52 -42.88 -14.60
CA TYR A 326 -4.81 -42.78 -16.03
C TYR A 326 -3.82 -41.86 -16.77
N ARG A 327 -2.87 -41.25 -16.05
CA ARG A 327 -1.91 -40.32 -16.65
C ARG A 327 -0.87 -41.07 -17.46
N LYS A 328 -0.68 -40.68 -18.71
CA LYS A 328 0.37 -41.23 -19.58
C LYS A 328 1.71 -40.53 -19.30
N ASN A 329 2.81 -41.23 -19.55
CA ASN A 329 4.16 -40.67 -19.41
C ASN A 329 4.33 -39.41 -20.27
N ASN A 330 5.01 -38.40 -19.74
CA ASN A 330 5.30 -37.11 -20.39
C ASN A 330 4.09 -36.26 -20.77
N MET A 331 2.89 -36.58 -20.27
CA MET A 331 1.70 -35.77 -20.48
C MET A 331 1.75 -34.50 -19.62
N SER A 332 1.57 -33.34 -20.26
CA SER A 332 1.38 -32.06 -19.55
C SER A 332 0.07 -32.04 -18.76
N ASP A 333 -0.04 -31.14 -17.78
CA ASP A 333 -1.25 -30.99 -16.97
C ASP A 333 -2.49 -30.68 -17.82
N ILE A 334 -2.32 -29.86 -18.86
CA ILE A 334 -3.42 -29.46 -19.76
C ILE A 334 -3.86 -30.64 -20.63
N GLU A 335 -2.92 -31.42 -21.17
CA GLU A 335 -3.25 -32.63 -21.93
C GLU A 335 -3.94 -33.67 -21.05
N PHE A 336 -3.49 -33.79 -19.80
CA PHE A 336 -4.10 -34.67 -18.83
C PHE A 336 -5.53 -34.24 -18.49
N ALA A 337 -5.74 -32.95 -18.19
CA ALA A 337 -7.07 -32.37 -17.97
C ALA A 337 -8.02 -32.62 -19.14
N LYS A 338 -7.58 -32.36 -20.38
CA LYS A 338 -8.36 -32.63 -21.59
C LYS A 338 -8.69 -34.12 -21.77
N SER A 339 -7.75 -35.00 -21.47
CA SER A 339 -7.96 -36.45 -21.53
C SER A 339 -9.06 -36.88 -20.55
N ILE A 340 -9.00 -36.42 -19.29
CA ILE A 340 -10.03 -36.74 -18.29
C ILE A 340 -11.38 -36.13 -18.68
N ALA A 341 -11.41 -34.89 -19.19
CA ALA A 341 -12.64 -34.26 -19.68
C ALA A 341 -13.35 -35.15 -20.71
N SER A 342 -12.59 -35.63 -21.71
CA SER A 342 -13.11 -36.50 -22.77
C SER A 342 -13.71 -37.79 -22.22
N HIS A 343 -13.04 -38.43 -21.26
CA HIS A 343 -13.52 -39.66 -20.65
C HIS A 343 -14.75 -39.46 -19.78
N LEU A 344 -14.81 -38.35 -19.04
CA LEU A 344 -16.02 -38.01 -18.29
C LEU A 344 -17.16 -37.88 -19.31
N HIS A 345 -17.02 -37.08 -20.38
CA HIS A 345 -18.08 -36.91 -21.38
C HIS A 345 -18.51 -38.19 -22.11
N SER A 346 -17.65 -39.19 -22.31
CA SER A 346 -17.90 -40.36 -23.18
C SER A 346 -18.72 -41.51 -22.54
N SER A 347 -19.30 -41.36 -21.35
CA SER A 347 -19.87 -42.48 -20.56
C SER A 347 -18.87 -43.61 -20.25
N GLU A 348 -17.58 -43.41 -20.49
CA GLU A 348 -16.54 -44.36 -20.12
C GLU A 348 -16.35 -44.39 -18.60
N GLY A 349 -16.21 -45.59 -18.05
CA GLY A 349 -16.14 -45.87 -16.61
C GLY A 349 -14.83 -45.47 -15.94
N ILE A 350 -14.36 -44.24 -16.15
CA ILE A 350 -13.28 -43.68 -15.33
C ILE A 350 -13.86 -43.34 -13.95
N VAL A 351 -13.25 -43.93 -12.93
CA VAL A 351 -13.65 -43.77 -11.52
C VAL A 351 -12.56 -42.99 -10.79
N PRO A 352 -12.88 -41.89 -10.09
CA PRO A 352 -11.90 -41.17 -9.28
C PRO A 352 -11.45 -42.04 -8.11
N ARG A 353 -10.20 -41.87 -7.66
CA ARG A 353 -9.69 -42.53 -6.45
C ARG A 353 -10.42 -42.12 -5.17
N ASP A 354 -11.08 -40.96 -5.20
CA ASP A 354 -11.77 -40.35 -4.09
C ASP A 354 -13.10 -39.77 -4.57
N GLU A 355 -14.20 -40.21 -3.95
CA GLU A 355 -15.57 -39.87 -4.33
C GLU A 355 -16.10 -38.61 -3.62
N ARG A 356 -15.25 -37.88 -2.88
CA ARG A 356 -15.65 -36.62 -2.22
C ARG A 356 -16.10 -35.52 -3.17
N TYR A 357 -15.75 -35.59 -4.45
CA TYR A 357 -16.10 -34.60 -5.45
C TYR A 357 -17.08 -35.17 -6.47
N THR A 358 -18.13 -34.41 -6.74
CA THR A 358 -19.07 -34.71 -7.79
C THR A 358 -18.39 -34.54 -9.16
N ARG A 359 -18.93 -35.24 -10.16
CA ARG A 359 -18.49 -35.09 -11.55
C ARG A 359 -18.57 -33.65 -12.04
N ALA A 360 -19.56 -32.87 -11.60
CA ALA A 360 -19.70 -31.46 -11.97
C ALA A 360 -18.54 -30.63 -11.42
N GLU A 361 -18.21 -30.77 -10.13
CA GLU A 361 -17.08 -30.06 -9.51
C GLU A 361 -15.74 -30.43 -10.18
N ILE A 362 -15.54 -31.71 -10.50
CA ILE A 362 -14.34 -32.18 -11.22
C ILE A 362 -14.24 -31.51 -12.59
N MET A 363 -15.36 -31.40 -13.33
CA MET A 363 -15.39 -30.72 -14.61
C MET A 363 -15.04 -29.23 -14.48
N GLU A 364 -15.49 -28.55 -13.43
CA GLU A 364 -15.12 -27.16 -13.20
C GLU A 364 -13.60 -26.99 -12.95
N PHE A 365 -12.96 -27.93 -12.24
CA PHE A 365 -11.51 -27.91 -12.03
C PHE A 365 -10.76 -28.06 -13.36
N ILE A 366 -11.23 -29.00 -14.19
CA ILE A 366 -10.67 -29.26 -15.52
C ILE A 366 -10.83 -28.04 -16.42
N ASP A 367 -12.02 -27.46 -16.47
CA ASP A 367 -12.30 -26.26 -17.26
C ASP A 367 -11.41 -25.09 -16.83
N PHE A 368 -11.18 -24.94 -15.52
CA PHE A 368 -10.23 -23.96 -15.00
C PHE A 368 -8.80 -24.19 -15.50
N ILE A 369 -8.27 -25.42 -15.38
CA ILE A 369 -6.91 -25.76 -15.83
C ILE A 369 -6.75 -25.46 -17.33
N ILE A 370 -7.77 -25.79 -18.13
CA ILE A 370 -7.76 -25.58 -19.58
C ILE A 370 -7.81 -24.09 -19.94
N ALA A 371 -8.61 -23.29 -19.23
CA ALA A 371 -8.79 -21.87 -19.50
C ALA A 371 -7.66 -20.97 -18.92
N ALA A 372 -6.96 -21.44 -17.88
CA ALA A 372 -5.97 -20.64 -17.16
C ALA A 372 -4.84 -20.05 -18.05
N PRO A 373 -4.24 -20.77 -19.02
CA PRO A 373 -3.19 -20.21 -19.89
C PRO A 373 -3.66 -19.03 -20.73
N GLU A 374 -4.87 -19.11 -21.29
CA GLU A 374 -5.44 -18.03 -22.10
C GLU A 374 -5.74 -16.80 -21.23
N ASN A 375 -6.37 -17.00 -20.07
CA ASN A 375 -6.66 -15.93 -19.12
C ASN A 375 -5.38 -15.25 -18.60
N ARG A 376 -4.31 -16.03 -18.39
CA ARG A 376 -2.99 -15.50 -18.01
C ARG A 376 -2.42 -14.61 -19.11
N SER A 377 -2.48 -15.06 -20.36
CA SER A 377 -2.02 -14.28 -21.53
C SER A 377 -2.78 -12.96 -21.68
N ARG A 378 -4.12 -13.01 -21.57
CA ARG A 378 -4.98 -11.82 -21.63
C ARG A 378 -4.67 -10.83 -20.50
N THR A 379 -4.51 -11.31 -19.28
CA THR A 379 -4.22 -10.47 -18.11
C THR A 379 -2.82 -9.84 -18.19
N LEU A 380 -1.81 -10.59 -18.63
CA LEU A 380 -0.48 -10.04 -18.89
C LEU A 380 -0.53 -8.95 -19.96
N SER A 381 -1.26 -9.18 -21.06
CA SER A 381 -1.44 -8.18 -22.12
C SER A 381 -2.10 -6.91 -21.60
N PHE A 382 -3.09 -7.04 -20.72
CA PHE A 382 -3.72 -5.90 -20.05
C PHE A 382 -2.73 -5.12 -19.18
N LEU A 383 -1.97 -5.80 -18.32
CA LEU A 383 -0.96 -5.15 -17.47
C LEU A 383 0.13 -4.45 -18.28
N ARG A 384 0.53 -5.02 -19.43
CA ARG A 384 1.48 -4.37 -20.36
C ARG A 384 0.90 -3.10 -20.99
N ARG A 385 -0.41 -3.02 -21.22
CA ARG A 385 -1.07 -1.78 -21.67
C ARG A 385 -1.02 -0.69 -20.59
N ILE A 386 -1.24 -1.06 -19.32
CA ILE A 386 -1.13 -0.12 -18.20
C ILE A 386 0.32 0.39 -18.08
N GLU A 387 1.30 -0.51 -18.13
CA GLU A 387 2.73 -0.14 -18.11
C GLU A 387 3.10 0.80 -19.26
N ALA A 388 2.66 0.51 -20.50
CA ALA A 388 2.95 1.34 -21.65
C ALA A 388 2.35 2.76 -21.52
N ALA A 389 1.14 2.88 -20.96
CA ALA A 389 0.48 4.17 -20.71
C ALA A 389 1.18 4.99 -19.62
N SER A 390 1.89 4.33 -18.71
CA SER A 390 2.70 4.93 -17.65
C SER A 390 4.02 5.52 -18.18
N ILE A 391 4.58 4.94 -19.25
CA ILE A 391 5.86 5.36 -19.85
C ILE A 391 5.69 6.53 -20.84
N ASP A 392 4.51 6.76 -21.40
CA ASP A 392 4.26 7.73 -22.49
C ASP A 392 3.98 9.17 -22.01
N ASP A 393 4.65 9.62 -20.95
CA ASP A 393 4.78 11.05 -20.62
C ASP A 393 6.08 11.59 -21.24
N SER A 394 5.95 12.37 -22.32
CA SER A 394 7.07 12.94 -23.11
C SER A 394 8.13 13.68 -22.25
N PRO A 395 9.40 13.78 -22.71
CA PRO A 395 10.56 13.95 -21.83
C PRO A 395 10.70 15.36 -21.21
N PRO A 396 11.21 15.48 -19.98
CA PRO A 396 11.64 16.76 -19.42
C PRO A 396 12.94 17.27 -20.09
N PRO A 397 13.21 18.59 -20.07
CA PRO A 397 14.44 19.19 -20.59
C PRO A 397 15.71 18.66 -19.89
N PRO A 398 16.90 18.84 -20.47
CA PRO A 398 18.05 17.97 -20.24
C PRO A 398 18.57 17.99 -18.78
N SER A 399 18.66 16.78 -18.24
CA SER A 399 19.51 16.29 -17.14
C SER A 399 19.55 17.07 -15.81
N LEU A 400 18.78 16.57 -14.84
CA LEU A 400 19.04 16.72 -13.40
C LEU A 400 20.20 15.79 -12.97
N PRO A 401 21.08 16.20 -12.04
CA PRO A 401 21.98 15.27 -11.35
C PRO A 401 21.16 14.24 -10.56
N GLY A 402 21.53 12.96 -10.66
CA GLY A 402 20.71 11.84 -10.20
C GLY A 402 20.29 11.90 -8.74
N GLY A 403 19.00 11.67 -8.47
CA GLY A 403 18.47 11.47 -7.11
C GLY A 403 16.98 11.75 -6.86
N MET A 404 16.23 12.34 -7.78
CA MET A 404 14.77 12.57 -7.62
C MET A 404 14.01 12.32 -8.93
N GLY A 405 12.90 11.57 -8.85
CA GLY A 405 11.82 11.64 -9.84
C GLY A 405 11.02 12.95 -9.68
N VAL A 406 10.78 13.65 -10.80
CA VAL A 406 9.86 14.79 -10.85
C VAL A 406 8.45 14.27 -10.63
N SER A 407 7.86 14.49 -9.46
CA SER A 407 6.43 14.25 -9.28
C SER A 407 5.64 15.52 -9.43
N LEU A 408 4.94 15.60 -10.56
CA LEU A 408 4.00 16.65 -10.98
C LEU A 408 4.62 18.03 -11.29
N LEU A 409 4.67 18.34 -12.59
CA LEU A 409 4.61 19.72 -13.07
C LEU A 409 3.18 20.27 -12.90
N LYS A 410 2.73 20.54 -11.67
CA LYS A 410 1.44 21.23 -11.44
C LYS A 410 1.65 22.74 -11.56
N ARG A 411 1.41 23.29 -12.76
CA ARG A 411 1.22 24.75 -12.93
C ARG A 411 -0.05 25.16 -12.17
N LEU A 412 0.12 25.84 -11.04
CA LEU A 412 -0.97 26.43 -10.28
C LEU A 412 -1.57 27.61 -11.07
N ARG A 413 -2.77 27.43 -11.63
CA ARG A 413 -3.54 28.52 -12.24
C ARG A 413 -4.10 29.45 -11.15
N LEU A 414 -3.98 30.76 -11.37
CA LEU A 414 -4.43 31.80 -10.42
C LEU A 414 -5.93 31.76 -10.08
N ASP A 415 -6.75 31.03 -10.84
CA ASP A 415 -8.21 31.02 -10.68
C ASP A 415 -8.70 30.32 -9.39
N TRP A 416 -7.80 29.72 -8.60
CA TRP A 416 -8.11 29.08 -7.31
C TRP A 416 -7.81 29.95 -6.08
N ILE A 417 -7.28 31.16 -6.25
CA ILE A 417 -7.03 32.09 -5.14
C ILE A 417 -8.05 33.22 -5.23
N THR A 418 -9.28 32.93 -4.81
CA THR A 418 -10.20 34.00 -4.43
C THR A 418 -10.79 33.68 -3.06
N VAL A 419 -10.53 34.59 -2.12
CA VAL A 419 -11.13 34.72 -0.79
C VAL A 419 -10.58 33.79 0.29
N CYS A 420 -9.46 34.22 0.90
CA CYS A 420 -9.32 34.34 2.36
C CYS A 420 -8.11 35.23 2.71
N CYS A 421 -8.40 36.52 2.84
CA CYS A 421 -7.80 37.53 3.72
C CYS A 421 -6.26 37.63 3.88
N LEU A 422 -5.73 38.72 3.29
CA LEU A 422 -4.69 39.65 3.78
C LEU A 422 -3.29 39.18 4.23
N GLY A 423 -2.99 37.89 4.38
CA GLY A 423 -1.65 37.40 4.73
C GLY A 423 -0.68 37.32 3.54
N CYS A 424 -1.16 36.93 2.36
CA CYS A 424 -0.31 36.68 1.19
C CYS A 424 0.33 37.93 0.55
N ALA A 425 -0.09 39.14 0.95
CA ALA A 425 0.52 40.38 0.45
C ALA A 425 1.94 40.60 1.00
N VAL A 426 2.31 39.95 2.11
CA VAL A 426 3.61 40.16 2.78
C VAL A 426 4.74 39.40 2.07
N ALA A 427 4.47 38.23 1.47
CA ALA A 427 5.47 37.43 0.76
C ALA A 427 5.76 37.92 -0.68
N LEU A 428 4.83 38.65 -1.30
CA LEU A 428 5.01 39.22 -2.64
C LEU A 428 5.65 40.63 -2.62
N TYR A 429 5.66 41.30 -1.46
CA TYR A 429 6.23 42.65 -1.31
C TYR A 429 7.75 42.73 -1.54
N PRO A 430 8.57 41.72 -1.16
CA PRO A 430 9.99 41.67 -1.52
C PRO A 430 10.23 41.43 -3.01
N PHE A 431 9.32 40.70 -3.68
CA PHE A 431 9.42 40.34 -5.10
C PHE A 431 9.15 41.54 -6.02
N TYR A 432 8.15 42.37 -5.69
CA TYR A 432 7.80 43.57 -6.46
C TYR A 432 8.73 44.78 -6.23
N ARG A 433 9.67 44.73 -5.29
CA ARG A 433 10.61 45.83 -5.01
C ARG A 433 11.94 45.72 -5.76
N ARG A 434 12.15 44.64 -6.52
CA ARG A 434 13.38 44.37 -7.30
C ARG A 434 13.15 44.17 -8.80
N VAL A 435 11.92 44.31 -9.27
CA VAL A 435 11.57 44.61 -10.67
C VAL A 435 11.26 46.11 -10.73
#